data_AF-A0A2G1NWR6-F1
#
_entry.id   AF-A0A2G1NWR6-F1
#
_cell.length_a   1.000
_cell.length_b   1.000
_cell.length_c   1.000
_cell.angle_alpha   90.00
_cell.angle_beta   90.00
_cell.angle_gamma   90.00
#
_symmetry.space_group_name_H-M   'P 1'
#
loop_
_entity.id
_entity.type
_entity.pdbx_description
1 polymer ?
#
loop_
_entity_poly.entity_id
_entity_poly.type
_entity_poly.pdbx_seq_one_letter_code
_entity_poly.pdbx_strand_id
1 'polypeptide(L)'
;MTAAYYLAKKGVKTIIFERKLSPGGGMWGGGMMFSRIVVQNEGKEILDEFNISSDRYEEDYWVADAIESTSAIVLETIKAGTRIFNLISAEDVMIREDNRISGLVLNWSAVELANLHVDPLAIRSKVVIDATGHECEICKIVRNKIGAELSTETGGVVGERSMWADIGEREILNNTREIYPGLVITGMAANAVLGSPRMGAIFGGMLLSGKRAAELILKEILV
;
A
#
# COMPACT_ATOMS: atom_id res chain seq x y z
N MET A 1 -2.45 4.40 1.72
CA MET A 1 -3.07 5.51 2.48
C MET A 1 -3.84 5.03 3.68
N THR A 2 -4.78 4.11 3.53
CA THR A 2 -5.57 3.55 4.65
C THR A 2 -4.73 3.10 5.84
N ALA A 3 -3.61 2.40 5.61
CA ALA A 3 -2.68 2.03 6.69
C ALA A 3 -2.14 3.26 7.46
N ALA A 4 -1.70 4.29 6.74
CA ALA A 4 -1.18 5.51 7.33
C ALA A 4 -2.25 6.28 8.10
N TYR A 5 -3.49 6.32 7.58
CA TYR A 5 -4.63 6.93 8.27
C TYR A 5 -4.88 6.27 9.64
N TYR A 6 -5.00 4.95 9.70
CA TYR A 6 -5.23 4.23 10.96
C TYR A 6 -4.05 4.35 11.95
N LEU A 7 -2.81 4.32 11.45
CA LEU A 7 -1.61 4.56 12.27
C LEU A 7 -1.59 5.98 12.85
N ALA A 8 -1.85 6.99 12.02
CA ALA A 8 -1.85 8.39 12.42
C ALA A 8 -2.94 8.69 13.46
N LYS A 9 -4.13 8.09 13.33
CA LYS A 9 -5.20 8.16 14.34
C LYS A 9 -4.80 7.60 15.71
N LYS A 10 -3.76 6.78 15.77
CA LYS A 10 -3.18 6.25 17.02
C LYS A 10 -1.93 7.02 17.47
N GLY A 11 -1.66 8.19 16.90
CA GLY A 11 -0.54 9.06 17.28
C GLY A 11 0.82 8.62 16.71
N VAL A 12 0.85 7.65 15.81
CA VAL A 12 2.08 7.22 15.13
C VAL A 12 2.45 8.27 14.09
N LYS A 13 3.73 8.70 14.08
CA LYS A 13 4.23 9.60 13.04
C LYS A 13 4.34 8.85 11.71
N THR A 14 3.49 9.20 10.76
CA THR A 14 3.41 8.56 9.44
C THR A 14 3.83 9.50 8.33
N ILE A 15 4.53 8.94 7.33
CA ILE A 15 4.94 9.63 6.11
C ILE A 15 4.64 8.71 4.93
N ILE A 16 4.06 9.26 3.85
CA ILE A 16 3.87 8.58 2.57
C ILE A 16 4.78 9.24 1.54
N PHE A 17 5.50 8.41 0.79
CA PHE A 17 6.23 8.81 -0.42
C PHE A 17 5.47 8.30 -1.63
N GLU A 18 5.16 9.19 -2.56
CA GLU A 18 4.40 8.91 -3.77
C GLU A 18 5.20 9.38 -4.99
N ARG A 19 5.36 8.51 -5.99
CA ARG A 19 6.11 8.79 -7.21
C ARG A 19 5.41 9.85 -8.07
N LYS A 20 4.09 9.79 -8.19
CA LYS A 20 3.32 10.68 -9.07
C LYS A 20 3.06 12.04 -8.42
N LEU A 21 2.72 13.02 -9.25
CA LEU A 21 2.27 14.33 -8.77
C LEU A 21 1.00 14.19 -7.91
N SER A 22 0.03 13.45 -8.41
CA SER A 22 -1.25 13.21 -7.73
C SER A 22 -1.18 11.93 -6.90
N PRO A 23 -1.37 12.01 -5.57
CA PRO A 23 -1.50 10.82 -4.74
C PRO A 23 -2.83 10.10 -5.01
N GLY A 24 -2.88 8.80 -4.74
CA GLY A 24 -4.12 7.99 -4.86
C GLY A 24 -4.00 6.77 -5.77
N GLY A 25 -2.86 6.61 -6.45
CA GLY A 25 -2.56 5.41 -7.22
C GLY A 25 -3.55 5.15 -8.36
N GLY A 26 -3.97 3.90 -8.52
CA GLY A 26 -4.80 3.43 -9.63
C GLY A 26 -6.31 3.59 -9.44
N MET A 27 -6.78 4.16 -8.33
CA MET A 27 -8.20 4.16 -8.00
C MET A 27 -9.02 5.17 -8.84
N TRP A 28 -8.41 6.28 -9.25
CA TRP A 28 -9.06 7.40 -9.97
C TRP A 28 -9.92 6.99 -11.19
N GLY A 29 -9.44 6.02 -11.98
CA GLY A 29 -10.08 5.62 -13.23
C GLY A 29 -11.16 4.54 -13.07
N GLY A 30 -11.36 4.02 -11.85
CA GLY A 30 -12.23 2.86 -11.62
C GLY A 30 -11.92 1.68 -12.53
N GLY A 31 -12.97 1.00 -13.01
CA GLY A 31 -12.85 -0.13 -13.94
C GLY A 31 -12.98 0.30 -15.40
N MET A 32 -11.93 0.16 -16.21
CA MET A 32 -11.96 0.49 -17.64
C MET A 32 -12.41 1.94 -17.92
N MET A 33 -11.94 2.91 -17.13
CA MET A 33 -12.33 4.33 -17.18
C MET A 33 -13.78 4.63 -16.80
N PHE A 34 -14.56 3.63 -16.40
CA PHE A 34 -15.77 3.90 -15.63
C PHE A 34 -15.35 4.22 -14.21
N SER A 35 -15.46 5.50 -13.84
CA SER A 35 -15.06 6.06 -12.53
C SER A 35 -15.94 5.60 -11.36
N ARG A 36 -16.12 4.29 -11.25
CA ARG A 36 -16.81 3.60 -10.17
C ARG A 36 -15.89 2.56 -9.57
N ILE A 37 -15.99 2.40 -8.26
CA ILE A 37 -15.34 1.33 -7.51
C ILE A 37 -16.40 0.48 -6.82
N VAL A 38 -16.09 -0.82 -6.65
CA VAL A 38 -16.94 -1.75 -5.92
C VAL A 38 -16.28 -2.12 -4.59
N VAL A 39 -17.06 -2.23 -3.52
CA VAL A 39 -16.61 -2.79 -2.23
C VAL A 39 -17.67 -3.74 -1.67
N GLN A 40 -17.24 -4.70 -0.87
CA GLN A 40 -18.11 -5.52 -0.03
C GLN A 40 -18.54 -4.75 1.24
N ASN A 41 -19.45 -5.31 2.04
CA ASN A 41 -19.94 -4.70 3.30
C ASN A 41 -18.80 -4.21 4.22
N GLU A 42 -17.76 -5.01 4.42
CA GLU A 42 -16.63 -4.65 5.28
C GLU A 42 -15.82 -3.49 4.70
N GLY A 43 -15.71 -3.42 3.37
CA GLY A 43 -15.11 -2.28 2.67
C GLY A 43 -15.97 -1.03 2.78
N LYS A 44 -17.31 -1.18 2.78
CA LYS A 44 -18.24 -0.08 2.98
C LYS A 44 -18.10 0.57 4.36
N GLU A 45 -17.88 -0.19 5.43
CA GLU A 45 -17.64 0.38 6.75
C GLU A 45 -16.46 1.38 6.72
N ILE A 46 -15.44 1.08 5.93
CA ILE A 46 -14.29 1.98 5.73
C ILE A 46 -14.70 3.19 4.87
N LEU A 47 -15.48 3.01 3.80
CA LEU A 47 -16.01 4.13 3.02
C LEU A 47 -16.80 5.11 3.90
N ASP A 48 -17.66 4.59 4.78
CA ASP A 48 -18.44 5.40 5.71
C ASP A 48 -17.53 6.16 6.70
N GLU A 49 -16.46 5.52 7.19
CA GLU A 49 -15.46 6.19 8.04
C GLU A 49 -14.74 7.34 7.31
N PHE A 50 -14.51 7.20 6.00
CA PHE A 50 -13.94 8.24 5.15
C PHE A 50 -14.96 9.27 4.65
N ASN A 51 -16.23 9.17 5.06
CA ASN A 51 -17.34 10.01 4.60
C ASN A 51 -17.55 9.95 3.08
N ILE A 52 -17.44 8.76 2.49
CA ILE A 52 -17.61 8.52 1.05
C ILE A 52 -19.03 8.01 0.78
N SER A 53 -19.70 8.65 -0.17
CA SER A 53 -21.02 8.24 -0.61
C SER A 53 -20.96 6.90 -1.37
N SER A 54 -21.86 5.98 -1.04
CA SER A 54 -21.97 4.69 -1.71
C SER A 54 -23.42 4.23 -1.84
N ASP A 55 -23.75 3.66 -3.00
CA ASP A 55 -25.06 3.09 -3.30
C ASP A 55 -25.00 1.57 -3.25
N ARG A 56 -26.04 0.94 -2.71
CA ARG A 56 -26.16 -0.52 -2.74
C ARG A 56 -26.43 -0.98 -4.18
N TYR A 57 -25.67 -1.95 -4.65
CA TYR A 57 -25.87 -2.55 -5.98
C TYR A 57 -26.56 -3.92 -5.88
N GLU A 58 -26.01 -4.83 -5.07
CA GLU A 58 -26.55 -6.17 -4.83
C GLU A 58 -26.49 -6.53 -3.34
N GLU A 59 -26.78 -7.79 -2.99
CA GLU A 59 -26.44 -8.32 -1.67
C GLU A 59 -24.92 -8.23 -1.49
N ASP A 60 -24.51 -7.66 -0.36
CA ASP A 60 -23.13 -7.44 0.05
C ASP A 60 -22.26 -6.51 -0.80
N TYR A 61 -22.74 -6.00 -1.94
CA TYR A 61 -21.96 -5.13 -2.84
C TYR A 61 -22.46 -3.68 -2.89
N TRP A 62 -21.49 -2.77 -2.83
CA TRP A 62 -21.69 -1.32 -2.85
C TRP A 62 -20.82 -0.66 -3.91
N VAL A 63 -21.36 0.36 -4.54
CA VAL A 63 -20.69 1.12 -5.60
C VAL A 63 -20.47 2.55 -5.11
N ALA A 64 -19.25 3.06 -5.28
CA ALA A 64 -18.89 4.44 -4.96
C ALA A 64 -18.23 5.11 -6.15
N ASP A 65 -18.27 6.45 -6.17
CA ASP A 65 -17.54 7.24 -7.16
C ASP A 65 -16.03 7.15 -6.90
N ALA A 66 -15.24 6.84 -7.93
CA ALA A 66 -13.81 6.64 -7.82
C ALA A 66 -13.05 7.93 -7.46
N ILE A 67 -13.52 9.08 -7.96
CA ILE A 67 -12.89 10.39 -7.75
C ILE A 67 -13.18 10.87 -6.33
N GLU A 68 -14.43 10.80 -5.89
CA GLU A 68 -14.83 11.08 -4.50
C GLU A 68 -14.03 10.21 -3.54
N SER A 69 -14.02 8.89 -3.78
CA SER A 69 -13.36 7.93 -2.90
C SER A 69 -11.87 8.22 -2.76
N THR A 70 -11.18 8.42 -3.88
CA THR A 70 -9.74 8.70 -3.86
C THR A 70 -9.44 10.03 -3.19
N SER A 71 -10.24 11.07 -3.48
CA SER A 71 -10.07 12.41 -2.91
C SER A 71 -10.30 12.43 -1.39
N ALA A 72 -11.36 11.76 -0.93
CA ALA A 72 -11.70 11.64 0.49
C ALA A 72 -10.63 10.87 1.26
N ILE A 73 -10.16 9.72 0.74
CA ILE A 73 -9.09 8.94 1.37
C ILE A 73 -7.82 9.79 1.52
N VAL A 74 -7.42 10.54 0.48
CA VAL A 74 -6.26 11.44 0.55
C VAL A 74 -6.48 12.51 1.62
N LEU A 75 -7.61 13.20 1.59
CA LEU A 75 -7.94 14.29 2.51
C LEU A 75 -7.94 13.83 3.96
N GLU A 76 -8.66 12.77 4.27
CA GLU A 76 -8.80 12.26 5.63
C GLU A 76 -7.48 11.65 6.15
N THR A 77 -6.66 11.05 5.28
CA THR A 77 -5.31 10.61 5.65
C THR A 77 -4.42 11.78 6.08
N ILE A 78 -4.51 12.92 5.39
CA ILE A 78 -3.80 14.15 5.76
C ILE A 78 -4.35 14.72 7.07
N LYS A 79 -5.68 14.82 7.22
CA LYS A 79 -6.32 15.31 8.45
C LYS A 79 -6.00 14.45 9.67
N ALA A 80 -5.81 13.14 9.49
CA ALA A 80 -5.37 12.23 10.55
C ALA A 80 -3.93 12.50 11.02
N GLY A 81 -3.14 13.29 10.29
CA GLY A 81 -1.79 13.72 10.67
C GLY A 81 -0.66 13.15 9.81
N THR A 82 -0.99 12.37 8.76
CA THR A 82 0.02 11.83 7.85
C THR A 82 0.60 12.92 6.96
N ARG A 83 1.93 12.94 6.81
CA ARG A 83 2.59 13.79 5.79
C ARG A 83 2.74 13.02 4.48
N ILE A 84 2.41 13.65 3.36
CA ILE A 84 2.56 13.08 2.02
C ILE A 84 3.60 13.90 1.26
N PHE A 85 4.64 13.24 0.78
CA PHE A 85 5.59 13.79 -0.18
C PHE A 85 5.35 13.11 -1.52
N ASN A 86 4.79 13.86 -2.46
CA ASN A 86 4.62 13.45 -3.85
C ASN A 86 5.89 13.75 -4.66
N LEU A 87 5.99 13.19 -5.87
CA LEU A 87 7.15 13.29 -6.76
C LEU A 87 8.44 12.66 -6.22
N ILE A 88 8.34 11.69 -5.30
CA ILE A 88 9.49 11.00 -4.71
C ILE A 88 9.41 9.50 -4.98
N SER A 89 10.48 8.93 -5.51
CA SER A 89 10.67 7.48 -5.71
C SER A 89 11.60 6.92 -4.61
N ALA A 90 11.36 5.68 -4.20
CA ALA A 90 12.32 4.92 -3.40
C ALA A 90 13.32 4.24 -4.34
N GLU A 91 14.61 4.53 -4.18
CA GLU A 91 15.70 3.91 -4.95
C GLU A 91 16.34 2.74 -4.20
N ASP A 92 16.28 2.76 -2.88
CA ASP A 92 16.85 1.73 -2.01
C ASP A 92 16.18 1.71 -0.62
N VAL A 93 16.62 0.79 0.22
CA VAL A 93 16.25 0.71 1.63
C VAL A 93 17.46 0.92 2.54
N MET A 94 17.21 1.38 3.76
CA MET A 94 18.25 1.45 4.80
C MET A 94 18.24 0.18 5.64
N ILE A 95 19.39 -0.50 5.74
CA ILE A 95 19.57 -1.65 6.64
C ILE A 95 20.43 -1.25 7.84
N ARG A 96 20.09 -1.76 9.01
CA ARG A 96 20.83 -1.59 10.26
C ARG A 96 21.04 -2.96 10.93
N GLU A 97 21.33 -2.96 12.22
CA GLU A 97 21.63 -4.17 12.99
C GLU A 97 20.58 -5.28 12.75
N ASP A 98 21.02 -6.54 12.83
CA ASP A 98 20.20 -7.73 12.59
C ASP A 98 19.56 -7.83 11.19
N ASN A 99 20.17 -7.16 10.20
CA ASN A 99 19.66 -7.05 8.83
C ASN A 99 18.23 -6.47 8.77
N ARG A 100 17.85 -5.63 9.72
CA ARG A 100 16.51 -5.04 9.76
C ARG A 100 16.40 -3.81 8.86
N ILE A 101 15.29 -3.70 8.12
CA ILE A 101 14.95 -2.45 7.41
C ILE A 101 14.61 -1.37 8.42
N SER A 102 15.26 -0.22 8.25
CA SER A 102 15.25 0.89 9.20
C SER A 102 14.97 2.24 8.53
N GLY A 103 14.52 2.22 7.27
CA GLY A 103 14.31 3.41 6.48
C GLY A 103 14.33 3.19 4.98
N LEU A 104 14.20 4.28 4.25
CA LEU A 104 14.22 4.32 2.79
C LEU A 104 15.33 5.25 2.29
N VAL A 105 15.84 4.95 1.10
CA VAL A 105 16.69 5.84 0.31
C VAL A 105 15.84 6.36 -0.85
N LEU A 106 15.75 7.67 -0.97
CA LEU A 106 14.74 8.38 -1.72
C LEU A 106 15.38 9.40 -2.65
N ASN A 107 14.77 9.58 -3.82
CA ASN A 107 15.13 10.63 -4.75
C ASN A 107 13.88 11.24 -5.37
N TRP A 108 14.02 12.41 -5.98
CA TRP A 108 12.95 12.97 -6.80
C TRP A 108 12.69 12.06 -7.99
N SER A 109 11.43 11.73 -8.25
CA SER A 109 11.06 10.93 -9.42
C SER A 109 11.48 11.61 -10.74
N ALA A 110 11.65 12.93 -10.74
CA ALA A 110 12.19 13.66 -11.88
C ALA A 110 13.66 13.31 -12.20
N VAL A 111 14.48 12.97 -11.20
CA VAL A 111 15.88 12.55 -11.39
C VAL A 111 15.93 11.21 -12.13
N GLU A 112 15.10 10.26 -11.70
CA GLU A 112 14.91 8.96 -12.35
C GLU A 112 14.41 9.12 -13.79
N LEU A 113 13.35 9.92 -14.01
CA LEU A 113 12.78 10.16 -15.34
C LEU A 113 13.74 10.86 -16.31
N ALA A 114 14.57 11.78 -15.81
CA ALA A 114 15.54 12.51 -16.61
C ALA A 114 16.89 11.78 -16.73
N ASN A 115 17.05 10.62 -16.07
CA ASN A 115 18.29 9.84 -16.02
C ASN A 115 19.51 10.68 -15.59
N LEU A 116 19.33 11.50 -14.55
CA LEU A 116 20.37 12.37 -14.02
C LEU A 116 21.22 11.66 -12.95
N HIS A 117 22.50 11.98 -12.88
CA HIS A 117 23.42 11.45 -11.86
C HIS A 117 23.41 12.36 -10.62
N VAL A 118 22.38 12.20 -9.77
CA VAL A 118 22.23 12.94 -8.50
C VAL A 118 22.01 11.95 -7.37
N ASP A 119 22.85 12.05 -6.32
CA ASP A 119 22.77 11.15 -5.16
C ASP A 119 21.45 11.31 -4.38
N PRO A 120 20.89 10.19 -3.86
CA PRO A 120 19.65 10.19 -3.09
C PRO A 120 19.87 10.63 -1.63
N LEU A 121 18.75 10.84 -0.91
CA LEU A 121 18.73 11.08 0.53
C LEU A 121 18.06 9.94 1.29
N ALA A 122 18.49 9.73 2.54
CA ALA A 122 17.99 8.65 3.37
C ALA A 122 17.08 9.17 4.50
N ILE A 123 15.98 8.46 4.78
CA ILE A 123 15.09 8.73 5.91
C ILE A 123 14.91 7.48 6.76
N ARG A 124 15.04 7.64 8.08
CA ARG A 124 14.86 6.57 9.06
C ARG A 124 13.40 6.35 9.43
N SER A 125 13.01 5.10 9.60
CA SER A 125 11.72 4.67 10.16
C SER A 125 11.87 3.41 11.00
N LYS A 126 10.89 3.14 11.89
CA LYS A 126 10.85 1.88 12.67
C LYS A 126 10.36 0.71 11.81
N VAL A 127 9.45 1.00 10.89
CA VAL A 127 8.82 0.06 9.96
C VAL A 127 8.64 0.77 8.62
N VAL A 128 8.83 0.03 7.53
CA VAL A 128 8.50 0.41 6.15
C VAL A 128 7.31 -0.40 5.69
N ILE A 129 6.39 0.23 4.95
CA ILE A 129 5.24 -0.46 4.33
C ILE A 129 5.42 -0.43 2.82
N ASP A 130 5.52 -1.58 2.18
CA ASP A 130 5.37 -1.68 0.72
C ASP A 130 3.89 -1.72 0.35
N ALA A 131 3.41 -0.60 -0.16
CA ALA A 131 2.08 -0.42 -0.72
C ALA A 131 2.14 0.02 -2.19
N THR A 132 3.20 -0.35 -2.91
CA THR A 132 3.48 0.07 -4.31
C THR A 132 2.62 -0.68 -5.35
N GLY A 133 1.70 -1.53 -4.87
CA GLY A 133 0.78 -2.28 -5.72
C GLY A 133 1.47 -3.45 -6.41
N HIS A 134 1.07 -3.72 -7.65
CA HIS A 134 1.55 -4.86 -8.45
C HIS A 134 3.07 -4.88 -8.64
N GLU A 135 3.72 -3.72 -8.56
CA GLU A 135 5.15 -3.60 -8.80
C GLU A 135 6.02 -4.08 -7.65
N CYS A 136 5.51 -4.12 -6.41
CA CYS A 136 6.24 -4.60 -5.23
C CYS A 136 7.66 -4.02 -5.12
N GLU A 137 7.82 -2.73 -5.35
CA GLU A 137 9.11 -2.11 -5.65
C GLU A 137 10.09 -2.25 -4.48
N ILE A 138 9.62 -2.07 -3.25
CA ILE A 138 10.48 -2.18 -2.07
C ILE A 138 10.89 -3.64 -1.87
N CYS A 139 9.97 -4.58 -2.01
CA CYS A 139 10.29 -6.01 -1.96
C CYS A 139 11.30 -6.43 -3.05
N LYS A 140 11.16 -5.92 -4.28
CA LYS A 140 12.11 -6.18 -5.37
C LYS A 140 13.48 -5.57 -5.07
N ILE A 141 13.54 -4.35 -4.55
CA ILE A 141 14.80 -3.71 -4.09
C ILE A 141 15.48 -4.61 -3.06
N VAL A 142 14.74 -5.06 -2.04
CA VAL A 142 15.28 -5.90 -0.97
C VAL A 142 15.85 -7.20 -1.53
N ARG A 143 15.11 -7.89 -2.41
CA ARG A 143 15.59 -9.11 -3.03
C ARG A 143 16.83 -8.88 -3.91
N ASN A 144 16.76 -7.89 -4.79
CA ASN A 144 17.75 -7.72 -5.87
C ASN A 144 19.07 -7.09 -5.38
N LYS A 145 19.01 -6.12 -4.47
CA LYS A 145 20.20 -5.40 -4.00
C LYS A 145 20.82 -6.02 -2.76
N ILE A 146 20.00 -6.53 -1.84
CA ILE A 146 20.49 -7.11 -0.58
C ILE A 146 20.78 -8.60 -0.75
N GLY A 147 20.10 -9.27 -1.69
CA GLY A 147 20.14 -10.74 -1.78
C GLY A 147 19.38 -11.41 -0.63
N ALA A 148 18.59 -10.64 0.13
CA ALA A 148 17.81 -11.14 1.25
C ALA A 148 16.68 -12.07 0.78
N GLU A 149 16.30 -13.01 1.65
CA GLU A 149 15.15 -13.87 1.44
C GLU A 149 13.90 -13.24 2.07
N LEU A 150 12.91 -12.95 1.22
CA LEU A 150 11.57 -12.59 1.65
C LEU A 150 10.87 -13.85 2.18
N SER A 151 10.00 -13.70 3.18
CA SER A 151 9.20 -14.79 3.78
C SER A 151 8.11 -15.34 2.85
N THR A 152 8.57 -15.94 1.75
CA THR A 152 7.84 -16.43 0.58
C THR A 152 8.39 -17.80 0.19
N GLU A 153 7.66 -18.55 -0.63
CA GLU A 153 8.12 -19.89 -1.08
C GLU A 153 9.39 -19.84 -1.95
N THR A 154 9.69 -18.70 -2.59
CA THR A 154 10.85 -18.53 -3.49
C THR A 154 11.98 -17.70 -2.90
N GLY A 155 11.81 -17.16 -1.68
CA GLY A 155 12.72 -16.16 -1.11
C GLY A 155 12.64 -14.79 -1.80
N GLY A 156 11.73 -14.57 -2.75
CA GLY A 156 11.57 -13.33 -3.52
C GLY A 156 10.10 -13.02 -3.84
N VAL A 157 9.86 -12.05 -4.73
CA VAL A 157 8.50 -11.74 -5.20
C VAL A 157 8.03 -12.86 -6.12
N VAL A 158 6.96 -13.58 -5.75
CA VAL A 158 6.43 -14.70 -6.54
C VAL A 158 5.76 -14.22 -7.82
N GLY A 159 5.08 -13.06 -7.77
CA GLY A 159 4.33 -12.48 -8.88
C GLY A 159 2.84 -12.85 -8.82
N GLU A 160 1.96 -11.88 -9.09
CA GLU A 160 0.52 -12.13 -9.05
C GLU A 160 0.04 -13.12 -10.11
N ARG A 161 -1.03 -13.85 -9.80
CA ARG A 161 -1.69 -14.76 -10.75
C ARG A 161 -2.81 -14.03 -11.51
N SER A 162 -3.28 -14.68 -12.58
CA SER A 162 -4.45 -14.25 -13.36
C SER A 162 -5.68 -13.99 -12.48
N MET A 163 -6.60 -13.19 -13.01
CA MET A 163 -7.74 -12.68 -12.25
C MET A 163 -8.65 -13.80 -11.70
N TRP A 164 -8.87 -13.75 -10.39
CA TRP A 164 -9.92 -14.47 -9.69
C TRP A 164 -10.31 -13.64 -8.48
N ALA A 165 -11.35 -12.80 -8.64
CA ALA A 165 -11.69 -11.76 -7.68
C ALA A 165 -11.96 -12.30 -6.27
N ASP A 166 -12.78 -13.35 -6.15
CA ASP A 166 -13.15 -13.91 -4.85
C ASP A 166 -11.94 -14.42 -4.07
N ILE A 167 -11.01 -15.12 -4.74
CA ILE A 167 -9.78 -15.60 -4.10
C ILE A 167 -8.84 -14.44 -3.81
N GLY A 168 -8.66 -13.52 -4.77
CA GLY A 168 -7.78 -12.36 -4.61
C GLY A 168 -8.16 -11.49 -3.42
N GLU A 169 -9.45 -11.18 -3.27
CA GLU A 169 -9.99 -10.39 -2.15
C GLU A 169 -9.91 -11.14 -0.81
N ARG A 170 -10.12 -12.46 -0.80
CA ARG A 170 -10.04 -13.27 0.42
C ARG A 170 -8.60 -13.42 0.92
N GLU A 171 -7.66 -13.70 0.04
CA GLU A 171 -6.28 -13.97 0.41
C GLU A 171 -5.51 -12.71 0.82
N ILE A 172 -5.93 -11.52 0.37
CA ILE A 172 -5.17 -10.30 0.63
C ILE A 172 -4.97 -10.00 2.11
N LEU A 173 -5.95 -10.34 2.96
CA LEU A 173 -5.85 -10.14 4.40
C LEU A 173 -4.86 -11.11 5.04
N ASN A 174 -4.83 -12.36 4.58
CA ASN A 174 -3.84 -13.36 5.00
C ASN A 174 -2.44 -12.98 4.54
N ASN A 175 -2.33 -12.42 3.35
CA ASN A 175 -1.08 -12.00 2.72
C ASN A 175 -0.53 -10.70 3.32
N THR A 176 -1.36 -9.89 3.98
CA THR A 176 -0.94 -8.65 4.63
C THR A 176 -0.18 -8.99 5.91
N ARG A 177 1.15 -8.93 5.85
CA ARG A 177 2.04 -9.27 6.96
C ARG A 177 3.42 -8.64 6.83
N GLU A 178 4.23 -8.79 7.88
CA GLU A 178 5.67 -8.55 7.78
C GLU A 178 6.30 -9.64 6.91
N ILE A 179 6.97 -9.24 5.82
CA ILE A 179 7.59 -10.18 4.88
C ILE A 179 9.11 -10.28 5.07
N TYR A 180 9.68 -9.28 5.72
CA TYR A 180 11.09 -9.17 6.07
C TYR A 180 11.21 -8.26 7.30
N PRO A 181 12.19 -8.44 8.20
CA PRO A 181 12.30 -7.61 9.40
C PRO A 181 12.27 -6.10 9.10
N GLY A 182 11.26 -5.41 9.63
CA GLY A 182 11.00 -3.99 9.40
C GLY A 182 10.24 -3.67 8.10
N LEU A 183 9.71 -4.65 7.37
CA LEU A 183 8.99 -4.50 6.12
C LEU A 183 7.64 -5.21 6.12
N VAL A 184 6.57 -4.43 6.10
CA VAL A 184 5.19 -4.91 5.97
C VAL A 184 4.68 -4.71 4.55
N ILE A 185 3.93 -5.68 4.02
CA ILE A 185 3.28 -5.61 2.71
C ILE A 185 1.76 -5.42 2.87
N THR A 186 1.15 -4.64 1.98
CA THR A 186 -0.30 -4.38 1.99
C THR A 186 -0.82 -4.08 0.58
N GLY A 187 -2.14 -4.17 0.39
CA GLY A 187 -2.79 -3.98 -0.91
C GLY A 187 -2.32 -5.01 -1.93
N MET A 188 -2.31 -4.64 -3.21
CA MET A 188 -1.88 -5.55 -4.28
C MET A 188 -0.43 -6.01 -4.14
N ALA A 189 0.43 -5.26 -3.45
CA ALA A 189 1.79 -5.73 -3.17
C ALA A 189 1.76 -7.01 -2.34
N ALA A 190 0.80 -7.18 -1.43
CA ALA A 190 0.68 -8.39 -0.63
C ALA A 190 0.38 -9.63 -1.48
N ASN A 191 -0.60 -9.55 -2.38
CA ASN A 191 -0.93 -10.66 -3.29
C ASN A 191 0.17 -10.93 -4.30
N ALA A 192 0.79 -9.89 -4.86
CA ALA A 192 1.85 -10.06 -5.84
C ALA A 192 3.13 -10.64 -5.23
N VAL A 193 3.49 -10.27 -4.00
CA VAL A 193 4.63 -10.86 -3.29
C VAL A 193 4.39 -12.34 -2.98
N LEU A 194 3.17 -12.72 -2.60
CA LEU A 194 2.84 -14.09 -2.17
C LEU A 194 2.17 -14.97 -3.23
N GLY A 195 2.03 -14.49 -4.46
CA GLY A 195 1.58 -15.31 -5.58
C GLY A 195 0.06 -15.55 -5.65
N SER A 196 -0.75 -14.67 -5.08
CA SER A 196 -2.22 -14.78 -5.14
C SER A 196 -2.80 -14.12 -6.40
N PRO A 197 -4.03 -14.49 -6.80
CA PRO A 197 -4.76 -13.83 -7.89
C PRO A 197 -5.00 -12.33 -7.66
N ARG A 198 -5.11 -11.58 -8.77
CA ARG A 198 -5.65 -10.21 -8.79
C ARG A 198 -7.19 -10.19 -8.79
N MET A 199 -7.79 -9.06 -8.39
CA MET A 199 -9.25 -8.93 -8.23
C MET A 199 -9.97 -7.94 -9.16
N GLY A 200 -9.25 -7.05 -9.84
CA GLY A 200 -9.89 -6.05 -10.71
C GLY A 200 -10.39 -4.83 -9.95
N ALA A 201 -11.47 -4.20 -10.41
CA ALA A 201 -11.99 -2.93 -9.87
C ALA A 201 -12.87 -3.09 -8.62
N ILE A 202 -12.50 -4.03 -7.75
CA ILE A 202 -13.06 -4.22 -6.42
C ILE A 202 -11.98 -3.88 -5.40
N PHE A 203 -12.32 -3.04 -4.41
CA PHE A 203 -11.35 -2.34 -3.56
C PHE A 203 -11.53 -2.61 -2.07
N GLY A 204 -12.50 -3.44 -1.67
CA GLY A 204 -12.75 -3.74 -0.25
C GLY A 204 -11.52 -4.35 0.41
N GLY A 205 -10.93 -5.36 -0.23
CA GLY A 205 -9.68 -5.99 0.19
C GLY A 205 -8.51 -5.02 0.30
N MET A 206 -8.40 -4.03 -0.60
CA MET A 206 -7.35 -2.99 -0.52
C MET A 206 -7.47 -2.16 0.77
N LEU A 207 -8.69 -1.71 1.07
CA LEU A 207 -8.96 -0.89 2.25
C LEU A 207 -8.73 -1.69 3.54
N LEU A 208 -9.28 -2.90 3.59
CA LEU A 208 -9.15 -3.80 4.73
C LEU A 208 -7.70 -4.26 4.95
N SER A 209 -6.97 -4.54 3.87
CA SER A 209 -5.53 -4.84 3.93
C SER A 209 -4.75 -3.68 4.54
N GLY A 210 -5.06 -2.44 4.15
CA GLY A 210 -4.42 -1.26 4.75
C GLY A 210 -4.70 -1.15 6.25
N LYS A 211 -5.95 -1.38 6.67
CA LYS A 211 -6.33 -1.42 8.09
C LYS A 211 -5.57 -2.51 8.85
N ARG A 212 -5.50 -3.71 8.27
CA ARG A 212 -4.76 -4.86 8.84
C ARG A 212 -3.28 -4.56 9.01
N ALA A 213 -2.64 -3.93 8.03
CA ALA A 213 -1.23 -3.53 8.13
C ALA A 213 -1.00 -2.56 9.29
N ALA A 214 -1.89 -1.58 9.47
CA ALA A 214 -1.82 -0.67 10.61
C ALA A 214 -1.95 -1.41 11.95
N GLU A 215 -2.89 -2.34 12.07
CA GLU A 215 -3.09 -3.14 13.29
C GLU A 215 -1.87 -4.00 13.63
N LEU A 216 -1.23 -4.62 12.64
CA LEU A 216 0.00 -5.40 12.84
C LEU A 216 1.12 -4.52 13.37
N ILE A 217 1.34 -3.36 12.74
CA ILE A 217 2.40 -2.42 13.13
C ILE A 217 2.14 -1.85 14.52
N LEU A 218 0.89 -1.50 14.85
CA LEU A 218 0.54 -0.99 16.17
C LEU A 218 0.85 -2.02 17.28
N LYS A 219 0.63 -3.31 17.02
CA LYS A 219 1.00 -4.38 17.97
C LYS A 219 2.51 -4.51 18.15
N GLU A 220 3.30 -4.18 17.15
CA GLU A 220 4.76 -4.23 17.23
C GLU A 220 5.33 -3.00 17.95
N ILE A 221 4.77 -1.79 17.71
CA ILE A 221 5.38 -0.53 18.17
C ILE A 221 4.79 0.02 19.49
N LEU A 222 3.61 -0.44 19.91
CA LEU A 222 2.96 -0.01 21.16
C LEU A 222 3.07 -1.03 22.30
N VAL A 223 3.67 -2.18 22.03
CA VAL A 223 4.13 -3.15 23.05
C VAL A 223 5.54 -2.77 23.47
#